data_AF-A0A939B7Q9-F1
#
_entry.id   AF-A0A939B7Q9-F1
#
_cell.length_a   1.000
_cell.length_b   1.000
_cell.length_c   1.000
_cell.angle_alpha   90.00
_cell.angle_beta   90.00
_cell.angle_gamma   90.00
#
_symmetry.space_group_name_H-M   'P 1'
#
loop_
_entity.id
_entity.type
_entity.pdbx_description
1 polymer ?
#
loop_
_entity_poly.entity_id
_entity_poly.type
_entity_poly.pdbx_seq_one_letter_code
_entity_poly.pdbx_strand_id
1 'polypeptide(L)'
;MKAKIKEGLLIRSIAGEHVLIDASGEVDFSKMEMLNDTAVSIIKAMQEGVCTAEELAARLAAEYDVTVDQALADISDLLTAMSAKGLVTVSD
;
A
#
# COMPACT_ATOMS: atom_id res chain seq x y z
N MET A 1 8.26 12.08 -4.82
CA MET A 1 7.76 10.79 -5.36
C MET A 1 6.28 10.65 -5.05
N LYS A 2 5.42 10.62 -6.07
CA LYS A 2 3.97 10.42 -5.94
C LYS A 2 3.62 8.97 -6.25
N ALA A 3 2.72 8.39 -5.49
CA ALA A 3 2.25 7.03 -5.69
C ALA A 3 0.73 7.00 -5.84
N LYS A 4 0.26 6.28 -6.86
CA LYS A 4 -1.15 6.01 -7.11
C LYS A 4 -1.37 4.50 -7.10
N ILE A 5 -2.31 4.03 -6.28
CA ILE A 5 -2.68 2.63 -6.27
C ILE A 5 -3.51 2.27 -7.50
N LYS A 6 -3.35 1.03 -7.99
CA LYS A 6 -4.14 0.50 -9.10
C LYS A 6 -5.63 0.45 -8.73
N GLU A 7 -6.46 0.92 -9.65
CA GLU A 7 -7.93 0.87 -9.52
C GLU A 7 -8.42 -0.57 -9.62
N GLY A 8 -9.39 -0.94 -8.77
CA GLY A 8 -9.91 -2.31 -8.69
C GLY A 8 -9.25 -3.19 -7.62
N LEU A 9 -8.25 -2.69 -6.90
CA LEU A 9 -7.71 -3.37 -5.72
C LEU A 9 -8.69 -3.31 -4.53
N LEU A 10 -9.00 -4.47 -3.96
CA LEU A 10 -9.92 -4.64 -2.83
C LEU A 10 -9.20 -5.26 -1.64
N ILE A 11 -9.40 -4.69 -0.46
CA ILE A 11 -9.02 -5.32 0.81
C ILE A 11 -10.21 -6.11 1.34
N ARG A 12 -10.02 -7.39 1.64
CA ARG A 12 -11.00 -8.25 2.31
C ARG A 12 -10.42 -8.80 3.61
N SER A 13 -11.27 -8.92 4.62
CA SER A 13 -10.93 -9.66 5.83
C SER A 13 -11.42 -11.09 5.72
N ILE A 14 -10.49 -12.04 5.81
CA ILE A 14 -10.77 -13.48 5.77
C ILE A 14 -10.12 -14.09 7.01
N ALA A 15 -10.90 -14.77 7.84
CA ALA A 15 -10.42 -15.40 9.09
C ALA A 15 -9.66 -14.47 10.06
N GLY A 16 -9.93 -13.16 10.02
CA GLY A 16 -9.25 -12.17 10.86
C GLY A 16 -7.98 -11.58 10.25
N GLU A 17 -7.56 -12.05 9.07
CA GLU A 17 -6.43 -11.50 8.33
C GLU A 17 -6.91 -10.58 7.20
N HIS A 18 -6.08 -9.60 6.84
CA HIS A 18 -6.34 -8.70 5.72
C HIS A 18 -5.69 -9.24 4.44
N VAL A 19 -6.47 -9.35 3.37
CA VAL A 19 -6.03 -9.87 2.08
C VAL A 19 -6.31 -8.84 0.99
N LEU A 20 -5.30 -8.55 0.17
CA LEU A 20 -5.40 -7.73 -1.02
C LEU A 20 -5.78 -8.59 -2.22
N ILE A 21 -6.79 -8.14 -2.97
CA ILE A 21 -7.32 -8.84 -4.14
C ILE A 21 -7.40 -7.84 -5.30
N ASP A 22 -6.85 -8.21 -6.46
CA ASP A 22 -7.06 -7.47 -7.69
C ASP A 22 -8.39 -7.91 -8.35
N ALA A 23 -9.37 -7.02 -8.29
CA ALA A 23 -10.69 -7.20 -8.91
C ALA A 23 -10.91 -6.26 -10.10
N SER A 24 -9.83 -5.73 -10.72
CA SER A 24 -9.94 -4.93 -11.94
C SER A 24 -10.37 -5.74 -13.18
N GLY A 25 -10.50 -7.06 -13.05
CA GLY A 25 -10.83 -8.01 -14.12
C GLY A 25 -11.22 -9.37 -13.55
N GLU A 26 -10.84 -10.46 -14.22
CA GLU A 26 -11.01 -11.81 -13.66
C GLU A 26 -10.18 -11.94 -12.39
N VAL A 27 -10.85 -12.31 -11.28
CA VAL A 27 -10.22 -12.41 -9.97
C VAL A 27 -9.30 -13.63 -9.94
N ASP A 28 -8.00 -13.37 -9.92
CA ASP A 28 -6.97 -14.40 -9.79
C ASP A 28 -6.59 -14.56 -8.31
N PHE A 29 -7.14 -15.61 -7.69
CA PHE A 29 -6.90 -15.92 -6.28
C PHE A 29 -5.43 -16.29 -5.99
N SER A 30 -4.63 -16.64 -7.01
CA SER A 30 -3.19 -16.90 -6.83
C SER A 30 -2.35 -15.64 -6.60
N LYS A 31 -2.92 -14.46 -6.92
CA LYS A 31 -2.28 -13.15 -6.73
C LYS A 31 -2.74 -12.45 -5.45
N MET A 32 -3.38 -13.18 -4.54
CA MET A 32 -3.76 -12.67 -3.24
C MET A 32 -2.53 -12.45 -2.37
N GLU A 33 -2.46 -11.26 -1.76
CA GLU A 33 -1.37 -10.89 -0.88
C GLU A 33 -1.92 -10.64 0.52
N MET A 34 -1.34 -11.30 1.51
CA MET A 34 -1.65 -11.00 2.92
C MET A 34 -1.05 -9.65 3.29
N LEU A 35 -1.86 -8.82 3.92
CA LEU A 35 -1.47 -7.50 4.39
C LEU A 35 -1.41 -7.50 5.92
N ASN A 36 -0.38 -6.86 6.46
CA ASN A 36 -0.40 -6.42 7.84
C ASN A 36 -1.20 -5.11 7.98
N ASP A 37 -1.48 -4.71 9.22
CA ASP A 37 -2.27 -3.50 9.51
C ASP A 37 -1.64 -2.23 8.92
N THR A 38 -0.30 -2.18 8.92
CA THR A 38 0.47 -1.10 8.30
C THR A 38 0.17 -0.97 6.79
N ALA A 39 0.27 -2.06 6.04
CA ALA A 39 0.01 -2.07 4.61
C ALA A 39 -1.45 -1.75 4.29
N VAL A 40 -2.39 -2.20 5.13
CA VAL A 40 -3.81 -1.83 5.04
C VAL A 40 -4.01 -0.32 5.21
N SER A 41 -3.35 0.29 6.19
CA SER A 41 -3.43 1.74 6.45
C SER A 41 -2.91 2.54 5.24
N ILE A 42 -1.75 2.14 4.69
CA ILE A 42 -1.13 2.78 3.53
C ILE A 42 -2.01 2.64 2.28
N ILE A 43 -2.48 1.43 1.97
CA ILE A 43 -3.34 1.18 0.80
C ILE A 43 -4.63 1.99 0.88
N LYS A 44 -5.27 2.04 2.05
CA LYS A 44 -6.48 2.86 2.26
C LYS A 44 -6.19 4.34 2.03
N ALA A 45 -5.06 4.87 2.53
CA ALA A 45 -4.66 6.24 2.27
C ALA A 45 -4.51 6.50 0.75
N MET A 46 -3.87 5.58 0.02
CA MET A 46 -3.71 5.69 -1.43
C MET A 46 -5.02 5.49 -2.22
N GLN A 47 -6.04 4.88 -1.62
CA GLN A 47 -7.38 4.79 -2.22
C GLN A 47 -8.15 6.11 -2.11
N GLU A 48 -7.82 6.98 -1.16
CA GLU A 48 -8.42 8.32 -1.01
C GLU A 48 -7.89 9.30 -2.07
N GLY A 49 -6.72 9.03 -2.66
CA GLY A 49 -6.15 9.84 -3.72
C GLY A 49 -4.68 9.57 -4.01
N VAL A 50 -4.06 10.46 -4.78
CA VAL A 50 -2.61 10.42 -4.98
C VAL A 50 -1.93 10.87 -3.70
N CYS A 51 -1.04 10.04 -3.17
CA CYS A 51 -0.24 10.35 -1.98
C CYS A 51 1.24 10.48 -2.35
N THR A 52 2.00 11.26 -1.58
CA THR A 52 3.46 11.26 -1.67
C THR A 52 4.08 10.27 -0.69
N ALA A 53 5.31 9.82 -0.99
CA ALA A 53 6.07 8.98 -0.07
C ALA A 53 6.28 9.67 1.29
N GLU A 54 6.50 10.99 1.30
CA GLU A 54 6.65 11.76 2.53
C GLU A 54 5.36 11.82 3.37
N GLU A 55 4.18 11.96 2.72
CA GLU A 55 2.88 11.94 3.41
C GLU A 55 2.61 10.60 4.08
N LEU A 56 2.88 9.50 3.36
CA LEU A 56 2.75 8.15 3.88
C LEU A 56 3.73 7.89 5.03
N ALA A 57 4.98 8.35 4.89
CA ALA A 57 6.01 8.22 5.92
C ALA A 57 5.67 9.02 7.19
N ALA A 58 5.19 10.25 7.05
CA ALA A 58 4.78 11.09 8.18
C ALA A 58 3.59 10.46 8.93
N ARG A 59 2.63 9.88 8.21
CA ARG A 59 1.52 9.14 8.81
C ARG A 59 2.00 7.92 9.58
N LEU A 60 2.92 7.15 8.99
CA LEU A 60 3.49 5.96 9.63
C LEU A 60 4.31 6.32 10.88
N ALA A 61 5.14 7.36 10.79
CA ALA A 61 5.92 7.87 11.92
C ALA A 61 5.03 8.29 13.09
N ALA A 62 3.89 8.94 12.82
CA ALA A 62 2.92 9.33 13.84
C ALA A 62 2.17 8.14 14.45
N GLU A 63 1.92 7.08 13.68
CA GLU A 63 1.15 5.91 14.12
C GLU A 63 2.01 4.88 14.89
N TYR A 64 3.28 4.75 14.54
CA TYR A 64 4.18 3.70 15.06
C TYR A 64 5.36 4.22 15.91
N ASP A 65 5.42 5.53 16.20
CA ASP A 65 6.50 6.18 16.97
C ASP A 65 7.91 5.88 16.44
N VAL A 66 8.03 5.90 15.10
CA VAL A 66 9.30 5.71 14.38
C VAL A 66 9.78 7.04 13.80
N THR A 67 11.06 7.12 13.42
CA THR A 67 11.56 8.34 12.77
C THR A 67 10.99 8.46 11.36
N VAL A 68 10.79 9.70 10.90
CA VAL A 68 10.33 9.97 9.53
C VAL A 68 11.31 9.38 8.51
N ASP A 69 12.62 9.44 8.78
CA ASP A 69 13.63 8.86 7.88
C ASP A 69 13.51 7.33 7.77
N GLN A 70 13.25 6.63 8.88
CA GLN A 70 13.00 5.19 8.87
C GLN A 70 11.71 4.85 8.12
N ALA A 71 10.63 5.55 8.45
CA ALA A 71 9.35 5.38 7.76
C ALA A 71 9.46 5.65 6.25
N LEU A 72 10.24 6.66 5.85
CA LEU A 72 10.45 7.01 4.44
C LEU A 72 11.19 5.89 3.70
N ALA A 73 12.24 5.34 4.31
CA ALA A 73 12.96 4.20 3.74
C ALA A 73 12.02 2.99 3.55
N ASP A 74 11.27 2.63 4.59
CA ASP A 74 10.32 1.52 4.56
C ASP A 74 9.20 1.72 3.51
N ILE A 75 8.64 2.94 3.43
CA ILE A 75 7.64 3.30 2.42
C ILE A 75 8.23 3.24 1.01
N SER A 76 9.45 3.73 0.81
CA SER A 76 10.10 3.71 -0.50
C SER A 76 10.34 2.26 -0.99
N ASP A 77 10.80 1.38 -0.10
CA ASP A 77 10.99 -0.03 -0.40
C ASP A 77 9.66 -0.74 -0.67
N LEU A 78 8.62 -0.44 0.13
CA LEU A 78 7.27 -0.96 -0.07
C LEU A 78 6.69 -0.53 -1.43
N LEU A 79 6.78 0.76 -1.76
CA LEU A 79 6.27 1.30 -3.03
C LEU A 79 7.00 0.67 -4.22
N THR A 80 8.30 0.47 -4.11
CA THR A 80 9.10 -0.23 -5.14
C THR A 80 8.63 -1.67 -5.32
N ALA A 81 8.46 -2.41 -4.24
CA ALA A 81 7.99 -3.79 -4.26
C ALA A 81 6.56 -3.92 -4.83
N MET A 82 5.66 -3.01 -4.45
CA MET A 82 4.30 -2.95 -4.97
C MET A 82 4.25 -2.56 -6.44
N SER A 83 5.13 -1.66 -6.87
CA SER A 83 5.24 -1.26 -8.27
C SER A 83 5.77 -2.40 -9.15
N ALA A 84 6.75 -3.17 -8.67
CA ALA A 84 7.24 -4.36 -9.36
C ALA A 84 6.14 -5.44 -9.55
N LYS A 85 5.19 -5.52 -8.62
CA LYS A 85 3.99 -6.39 -8.72
C LYS A 85 2.87 -5.79 -9.58
N GLY A 86 3.01 -4.55 -10.06
CA GLY A 86 1.99 -3.84 -10.83
C GLY A 86 0.78 -3.37 -10.01
N LEU A 87 0.93 -3.28 -8.68
CA LEU A 87 -0.14 -2.85 -7.76
C LEU A 87 -0.19 -1.32 -7.60
N VAL A 88 0.95 -0.65 -7.79
CA VAL A 88 1.11 0.80 -7.61
C VAL A 88 1.88 1.38 -8.78
N THR A 89 1.44 2.55 -9.24
CA THR A 89 2.19 3.37 -10.18
C THR A 89 2.88 4.50 -9.42
N VAL A 90 4.20 4.56 -9.53
CA VAL A 90 5.01 5.63 -8.94
C VAL A 90 5.35 6.64 -10.04
N SER A 91 5.30 7.93 -9.72
CA SER A 91 5.58 9.03 -10.64
C SER A 91 6.44 10.08 -9.92
N ASP A 92 7.37 10.71 -10.63
CA ASP A 92 8.18 11.82 -10.11
C ASP A 92 7.42 13.16 -10.10
#